data_AF-A0A9W9JG45-F1
#
_entry.id   AF-A0A9W9JG45-F1
#
_cell.length_a   1.000
_cell.length_b   1.000
_cell.length_c   1.000
_cell.angle_alpha   90.00
_cell.angle_beta   90.00
_cell.angle_gamma   90.00
#
_symmetry.space_group_name_H-M   'P 1'
#
loop_
_entity.id
_entity.type
_entity.pdbx_description
1 polymer ?
#
loop_
_entity_poly.entity_id
_entity_poly.type
_entity_poly.pdbx_seq_one_letter_code
_entity_poly.pdbx_strand_id
1 'polypeptide(L)'
;MSSKIIVLGSVDCQLQATFTKLAKLQAKQNFAFAILVGNLFGDCSTEAELDEISALLNGSINVPLPTYFTLGDRPLPTRIVEKIEADDEVCPNLYFLGKRGTLKTSEGIRISALGGKLGSSTDAQSKPESNLGGRFQPTYSESDARALFGTHSADILITYQWPKGIRFGSQVPLPEDKALLPSEVQCVSDIVATLRPRYHFSASDGFFYEREPFFHMPTEGSPDAKPLTRFISLAAFGSKQKAMYAFTIDPKAAPPITVPAGVTASPLSAPQSKRKGLPPQRESFQRFAAPDEDQRPRKRHQRAPPPGPDQCFFCLSNPNIATHLITSIGNEAYLTTAKGPLPPNNYFPDLGFPGHMLIIPFSHSPTLSTIPDPEMRTNTYNEMQRYRSALHQMITDRSSGKLGAVTWEVSRGSGIHIHWQFLPMPADLIRGGLVEAAFKVEAENLSYPRFTSTTASADGSNEPGDFFRVWIWSSGQTQDESSEEKVEASEKTLMLELTPDFRFDLQFGRRVMAKLLELDKRMNWKDATQAVEEEEGDAEAFKEAFKKYDFSME
;
A
#
# COMPACT_ATOMS: atom_id res chain seq x y z
N MET A 1 -4.02 31.04 -18.79
CA MET A 1 -5.28 31.52 -19.37
C MET A 1 -6.28 30.42 -19.15
N SER A 2 -7.49 30.78 -18.72
CA SER A 2 -8.53 29.79 -18.45
C SER A 2 -9.28 29.47 -19.74
N SER A 3 -9.51 28.19 -20.00
CA SER A 3 -10.17 27.71 -21.23
C SER A 3 -11.55 27.16 -20.87
N LYS A 4 -12.57 27.51 -21.65
CA LYS A 4 -13.93 27.01 -21.49
C LYS A 4 -14.09 25.71 -22.28
N ILE A 5 -14.61 24.67 -21.63
CA ILE A 5 -14.79 23.34 -22.22
C ILE A 5 -16.24 22.94 -22.08
N ILE A 6 -16.76 22.26 -23.10
CA ILE A 6 -18.07 21.63 -23.07
C ILE A 6 -17.92 20.11 -23.19
N VAL A 7 -18.66 19.37 -22.38
CA VAL A 7 -18.67 17.91 -22.36
C VAL A 7 -20.09 17.45 -22.59
N LEU A 8 -20.27 16.47 -23.46
CA LEU A 8 -21.54 15.84 -23.75
C LEU A 8 -21.46 14.35 -23.40
N GLY A 9 -22.57 13.79 -22.91
CA GLY A 9 -22.71 12.35 -22.68
C GLY A 9 -22.81 11.56 -23.99
N SER A 10 -23.37 10.36 -23.90
CA SER A 10 -23.57 9.49 -25.05
C SER A 10 -24.56 10.09 -26.05
N VAL A 11 -24.21 10.06 -27.34
CA VAL A 11 -24.98 10.72 -28.41
C VAL A 11 -25.91 9.75 -29.12
N ASP A 12 -25.56 8.46 -29.15
CA ASP A 12 -26.33 7.37 -29.76
C ASP A 12 -26.79 7.71 -31.19
N CYS A 13 -25.85 8.17 -32.02
CA CYS A 13 -26.03 8.50 -33.44
C CYS A 13 -26.92 9.72 -33.74
N GLN A 14 -27.35 10.51 -32.75
CA GLN A 14 -28.06 11.78 -32.98
C GLN A 14 -27.11 12.92 -33.37
N LEU A 15 -26.31 12.73 -34.42
CA LEU A 15 -25.20 13.60 -34.84
C LEU A 15 -25.69 14.98 -35.26
N GLN A 16 -26.70 15.05 -36.14
CA GLN A 16 -27.18 16.33 -36.68
C GLN A 16 -27.74 17.22 -35.57
N ALA A 17 -28.56 16.65 -34.69
CA ALA A 17 -29.16 17.36 -33.57
C ALA A 17 -28.08 17.84 -32.57
N THR A 18 -27.08 16.98 -32.29
CA THR A 18 -25.99 17.29 -31.37
C THR A 18 -25.13 18.42 -31.88
N PHE A 19 -24.61 18.34 -33.11
CA PHE A 19 -23.72 19.36 -33.65
C PHE A 19 -24.45 20.68 -33.95
N THR A 20 -25.73 20.64 -34.32
CA THR A 20 -26.56 21.87 -34.43
C THR A 20 -26.70 22.57 -33.08
N LYS A 21 -26.92 21.82 -32.00
CA LYS A 21 -27.01 22.38 -30.65
C LYS A 21 -25.65 22.89 -30.17
N LEU A 22 -24.59 22.15 -30.46
CA LEU A 22 -23.21 22.53 -30.14
C LEU A 22 -22.82 23.83 -30.85
N ALA A 23 -23.18 24.00 -32.13
CA ALA A 23 -22.92 25.23 -32.89
C ALA A 23 -23.62 26.45 -32.27
N LYS A 24 -24.88 26.30 -31.86
CA LYS A 24 -25.63 27.36 -31.16
C LYS A 24 -24.99 27.74 -29.82
N LEU A 25 -24.45 26.78 -29.08
CA LEU A 25 -23.77 27.03 -27.82
C LEU A 25 -22.38 27.64 -28.03
N GLN A 26 -21.65 27.18 -29.05
CA GLN A 26 -20.34 27.71 -29.43
C GLN A 26 -20.42 29.19 -29.79
N ALA A 27 -21.42 29.58 -30.60
CA ALA A 27 -21.65 30.97 -30.96
C ALA A 27 -21.91 31.90 -29.76
N LYS A 28 -22.44 31.35 -28.64
CA LYS A 28 -22.76 32.13 -27.43
C LYS A 28 -21.63 32.19 -26.42
N GLN A 29 -20.94 31.07 -26.21
CA GLN A 29 -20.03 30.90 -25.07
C GLN A 29 -18.55 30.85 -25.46
N ASN A 30 -18.26 30.57 -26.74
CA ASN A 30 -16.93 30.42 -27.31
C ASN A 30 -16.04 29.45 -26.52
N PHE A 31 -16.31 28.15 -26.66
CA PHE A 31 -15.52 27.08 -26.06
C PHE A 31 -14.24 26.84 -26.85
N ALA A 32 -13.19 26.39 -26.15
CA ALA A 32 -11.92 26.01 -26.75
C ALA A 32 -12.02 24.67 -27.50
N PHE A 33 -12.70 23.69 -26.90
CA PHE A 33 -12.98 22.39 -27.50
C PHE A 33 -14.16 21.70 -26.79
N ALA A 34 -14.68 20.65 -27.42
CA ALA A 34 -15.72 19.79 -26.89
C ALA A 34 -15.20 18.37 -26.60
N ILE A 35 -15.82 17.67 -25.65
CA ILE A 35 -15.56 16.27 -25.32
C ILE A 35 -16.86 15.47 -25.42
N LEU A 36 -16.84 14.30 -26.06
CA LEU A 36 -17.95 13.35 -26.13
C LEU A 36 -17.62 12.09 -25.33
N VAL A 37 -18.41 11.79 -24.30
CA VAL A 37 -18.19 10.70 -23.36
C VAL A 37 -18.93 9.44 -23.86
N GLY A 38 -18.29 8.72 -24.80
CA GLY A 38 -18.71 7.41 -25.30
C GLY A 38 -19.92 7.41 -26.24
N ASN A 39 -20.13 6.29 -26.96
CA ASN A 39 -21.29 5.97 -27.80
C ASN A 39 -21.72 7.10 -28.77
N LEU A 40 -20.79 7.59 -29.58
CA LEU A 40 -21.11 8.62 -30.58
C LEU A 40 -22.02 8.11 -31.70
N PHE A 41 -21.76 6.90 -32.21
CA PHE A 41 -22.36 6.37 -33.44
C PHE A 41 -23.48 5.33 -33.22
N GLY A 42 -23.85 5.01 -31.97
CA GLY A 42 -24.90 4.04 -31.69
C GLY A 42 -24.61 2.63 -32.24
N ASP A 43 -25.65 1.86 -32.55
CA ASP A 43 -25.54 0.50 -33.11
C ASP A 43 -25.53 0.47 -34.64
N CYS A 44 -25.74 1.61 -35.30
CA CYS A 44 -25.80 1.72 -36.78
C CYS A 44 -26.71 0.68 -37.43
N SER A 45 -27.84 0.40 -36.77
CA SER A 45 -28.76 -0.67 -37.16
C SER A 45 -29.91 -0.15 -38.03
N THR A 46 -30.16 1.16 -38.01
CA THR A 46 -31.26 1.78 -38.77
C THR A 46 -30.74 2.57 -39.97
N GLU A 47 -31.55 2.65 -41.03
CA GLU A 47 -31.20 3.44 -42.23
C GLU A 47 -30.94 4.92 -41.89
N ALA A 48 -31.69 5.49 -40.94
CA ALA A 48 -31.51 6.86 -40.49
C ALA A 48 -30.14 7.11 -39.84
N GLU A 49 -29.65 6.18 -39.01
CA GLU A 49 -28.31 6.27 -38.41
C GLU A 49 -27.20 6.19 -39.48
N LEU A 50 -27.38 5.33 -40.48
CA LEU A 50 -26.44 5.22 -41.60
C LEU A 50 -26.42 6.49 -42.45
N ASP A 51 -27.58 7.11 -42.68
CA ASP A 51 -27.70 8.39 -43.38
C ASP A 51 -27.01 9.53 -42.62
N GLU A 52 -27.16 9.60 -41.29
CA GLU A 52 -26.46 10.60 -40.47
C GLU A 52 -24.93 10.41 -40.53
N ILE A 53 -24.44 9.18 -40.51
CA ILE A 53 -23.01 8.87 -40.65
C ILE A 53 -22.49 9.25 -42.03
N SER A 54 -23.24 8.92 -43.08
CA SER A 54 -22.90 9.33 -44.45
C SER A 54 -22.93 10.84 -44.61
N ALA A 55 -23.88 11.54 -44.00
CA ALA A 55 -23.96 12.99 -43.99
C ALA A 55 -22.77 13.63 -43.24
N LEU A 56 -22.30 13.02 -42.15
CA LEU A 56 -21.09 13.46 -41.44
C LEU A 56 -19.83 13.29 -42.29
N LEU A 57 -19.65 12.11 -42.90
CA LEU A 57 -18.48 11.81 -43.74
C LEU A 57 -18.43 12.66 -45.02
N ASN A 58 -19.58 12.97 -45.60
CA ASN A 58 -19.70 13.84 -46.77
C ASN A 58 -19.62 15.34 -46.42
N GLY A 59 -19.48 15.71 -45.14
CA GLY A 59 -19.38 17.10 -44.69
C GLY A 59 -20.71 17.88 -44.70
N SER A 60 -21.85 17.20 -44.85
CA SER A 60 -23.17 17.81 -44.70
C SER A 60 -23.49 18.17 -43.24
N ILE A 61 -22.94 17.41 -42.29
CA ILE A 61 -22.95 17.74 -40.87
C ILE A 61 -21.59 18.33 -40.49
N ASN A 62 -21.59 19.61 -40.11
CA ASN A 62 -20.36 20.32 -39.74
C ASN A 62 -20.13 20.30 -38.22
N VAL A 63 -18.89 20.02 -37.82
CA VAL A 63 -18.46 20.05 -36.42
C VAL A 63 -17.86 21.44 -36.10
N PRO A 64 -18.51 22.24 -35.25
CA PRO A 64 -18.25 23.68 -35.16
C PRO A 64 -16.98 24.07 -34.37
N LEU A 65 -16.37 23.13 -33.64
CA LEU A 65 -15.16 23.33 -32.86
C LEU A 65 -14.42 22.00 -32.67
N PRO A 66 -13.12 21.99 -32.33
CA PRO A 66 -12.38 20.77 -32.04
C PRO A 66 -13.12 19.91 -31.01
N THR A 67 -13.47 18.69 -31.39
CA THR A 67 -14.31 17.78 -30.61
C THR A 67 -13.59 16.45 -30.47
N TYR A 68 -13.31 16.06 -29.23
CA TYR A 68 -12.62 14.82 -28.89
C TYR A 68 -13.62 13.78 -28.41
N PHE A 69 -13.57 12.57 -28.94
CA PHE A 69 -14.45 11.47 -28.51
C PHE A 69 -13.68 10.20 -28.17
N THR A 70 -14.31 9.36 -27.36
CA THR A 70 -13.78 8.08 -26.87
C THR A 70 -14.75 6.94 -27.17
N LEU A 71 -14.30 5.70 -27.04
CA LEU A 71 -15.17 4.52 -27.18
C LEU A 71 -16.12 4.40 -25.98
N GLY A 72 -17.39 4.06 -26.27
CA GLY A 72 -18.34 3.58 -25.25
C GLY A 72 -18.38 2.06 -25.23
N ASP A 73 -19.55 1.46 -25.07
CA ASP A 73 -19.71 0.01 -25.06
C ASP A 73 -19.99 -0.61 -26.44
N ARG A 74 -20.21 0.22 -27.46
CA ARG A 74 -20.46 -0.19 -28.83
C ARG A 74 -19.21 -0.02 -29.71
N PRO A 75 -18.95 -0.94 -30.65
CA PRO A 75 -17.84 -0.80 -31.60
C PRO A 75 -18.08 0.36 -32.56
N LEU A 76 -17.00 0.91 -33.11
CA LEU A 76 -17.13 1.92 -34.18
C LEU A 76 -17.55 1.26 -35.50
N PRO A 77 -18.33 1.96 -36.34
CA PRO A 77 -18.69 1.46 -37.67
C PRO A 77 -17.46 1.33 -38.56
N THR A 78 -17.41 0.30 -39.41
CA THR A 78 -16.26 0.02 -40.29
C THR A 78 -15.84 1.22 -41.14
N ARG A 79 -16.82 1.97 -41.68
CA ARG A 79 -16.56 3.20 -42.46
C ARG A 79 -15.81 4.27 -41.67
N ILE A 80 -16.11 4.40 -40.38
CA ILE A 80 -15.45 5.35 -39.48
C ILE A 80 -14.03 4.86 -39.16
N VAL A 81 -13.86 3.55 -38.93
CA VAL A 81 -12.55 2.94 -38.68
C VAL A 81 -11.61 3.15 -39.87
N GLU A 82 -12.08 2.85 -41.09
CA GLU A 82 -11.32 3.06 -42.33
C GLU A 82 -10.90 4.53 -42.50
N LYS A 83 -11.80 5.47 -42.15
CA LYS A 83 -11.51 6.90 -42.25
C LYS A 83 -10.46 7.35 -41.24
N ILE A 84 -10.55 6.88 -39.99
CA ILE A 84 -9.56 7.16 -38.96
C ILE A 84 -8.20 6.55 -39.33
N GLU A 85 -8.17 5.36 -39.92
CA GLU A 85 -6.91 4.74 -40.35
C GLU A 85 -6.28 5.44 -41.57
N ALA A 86 -7.08 6.09 -42.41
CA ALA A 86 -6.60 6.83 -43.56
C ALA A 86 -6.09 8.25 -43.20
N ASP A 87 -6.88 9.00 -42.42
CA ASP A 87 -6.69 10.45 -42.24
C ASP A 87 -6.44 10.88 -40.78
N ASP A 88 -6.34 9.95 -39.82
CA ASP A 88 -6.25 10.17 -38.36
C ASP A 88 -7.41 10.98 -37.71
N GLU A 89 -8.29 11.56 -38.53
CA GLU A 89 -9.52 12.28 -38.17
C GLU A 89 -10.74 11.65 -38.85
N VAL A 90 -11.92 11.76 -38.21
CA VAL A 90 -13.19 11.27 -38.83
C VAL A 90 -13.70 12.27 -39.86
N CYS A 91 -13.70 13.53 -39.47
CA CYS A 91 -14.02 14.70 -40.29
C CYS A 91 -13.35 15.92 -39.64
N PRO A 92 -13.27 17.08 -40.32
CA PRO A 92 -12.63 18.26 -39.76
C PRO A 92 -13.20 18.61 -38.38
N ASN A 93 -12.31 18.81 -37.41
CA ASN A 93 -12.62 19.06 -36.00
C ASN A 93 -13.16 17.85 -35.20
N LEU A 94 -13.17 16.63 -35.71
CA LEU A 94 -13.63 15.44 -34.97
C LEU A 94 -12.51 14.41 -34.80
N TYR A 95 -12.00 14.34 -33.57
CA TYR A 95 -10.79 13.61 -33.21
C TYR A 95 -11.08 12.40 -32.31
N PHE A 96 -10.55 11.24 -32.69
CA PHE A 96 -10.66 10.03 -31.90
C PHE A 96 -9.49 9.91 -30.91
N LEU A 97 -9.79 9.82 -29.61
CA LEU A 97 -8.76 9.67 -28.56
C LEU A 97 -8.23 8.23 -28.40
N GLY A 98 -8.81 7.27 -29.12
CA GLY A 98 -8.47 5.86 -28.99
C GLY A 98 -9.21 5.13 -27.86
N LYS A 99 -9.03 3.81 -27.81
CA LYS A 99 -9.42 3.00 -26.64
C LYS A 99 -8.71 3.45 -25.37
N ARG A 100 -7.40 3.70 -25.48
CA ARG A 100 -6.58 4.33 -24.44
C ARG A 100 -5.70 5.38 -25.09
N GLY A 101 -5.61 6.56 -24.49
CA GLY A 101 -4.82 7.64 -25.05
C GLY A 101 -4.61 8.77 -24.07
N THR A 102 -3.54 9.54 -24.27
CA THR A 102 -3.36 10.83 -23.61
C THR A 102 -3.02 11.85 -24.68
N LEU A 103 -3.76 12.95 -24.69
CA LEU A 103 -3.62 14.05 -25.61
C LEU A 103 -3.35 15.33 -24.82
N LYS A 104 -2.42 16.15 -25.29
CA LYS A 104 -2.24 17.51 -24.81
C LYS A 104 -2.80 18.48 -25.86
N THR A 105 -3.80 19.26 -25.49
CA THR A 105 -4.42 20.24 -26.40
C THR A 105 -3.52 21.46 -26.60
N SER A 106 -3.83 22.29 -27.59
CA SER A 106 -3.17 23.59 -27.84
C SER A 106 -3.21 24.52 -26.62
N GLU A 107 -4.28 24.42 -25.82
CA GLU A 107 -4.47 25.16 -24.57
C GLU A 107 -3.56 24.68 -23.43
N GLY A 108 -2.81 23.59 -23.64
CA GLY A 108 -1.92 22.98 -22.66
C GLY A 108 -2.60 22.02 -21.69
N ILE A 109 -3.86 21.67 -21.93
CA ILE A 109 -4.67 20.80 -21.07
C ILE A 109 -4.40 19.34 -21.43
N ARG A 110 -4.11 18.51 -20.42
CA ARG A 110 -3.88 17.07 -20.62
C ARG A 110 -5.16 16.27 -20.40
N ILE A 111 -5.61 15.62 -21.48
CA ILE A 111 -6.78 14.75 -21.52
C ILE A 111 -6.29 13.31 -21.57
N SER A 112 -6.66 12.48 -20.60
CA SER A 112 -6.45 11.04 -20.63
C SER A 112 -7.79 10.33 -20.81
N ALA A 113 -7.83 9.34 -21.70
CA ALA A 113 -9.04 8.62 -22.04
C ALA A 113 -8.85 7.10 -21.86
N LEU A 114 -9.86 6.46 -21.29
CA LEU A 114 -10.04 5.00 -21.29
C LEU A 114 -11.48 4.70 -21.73
N GLY A 115 -11.66 4.47 -23.02
CA GLY A 115 -12.94 4.07 -23.61
C GLY A 115 -13.18 2.57 -23.53
N GLY A 116 -14.44 2.16 -23.53
CA GLY A 116 -14.84 0.75 -23.50
C GLY A 116 -15.35 0.23 -22.15
N LYS A 117 -15.66 -1.07 -22.14
CA LYS A 117 -15.93 -1.89 -20.96
C LYS A 117 -14.76 -2.83 -20.65
N LEU A 118 -14.55 -3.16 -19.38
CA LEU A 118 -13.55 -4.17 -18.99
C LEU A 118 -13.93 -5.54 -19.59
N GLY A 119 -13.04 -6.13 -20.38
CA GLY A 119 -13.25 -7.45 -21.00
C GLY A 119 -13.26 -8.58 -19.96
N SER A 120 -14.15 -9.57 -20.14
CA SER A 120 -14.17 -10.77 -19.32
C SER A 120 -13.05 -11.73 -19.75
N SER A 121 -12.48 -12.52 -18.83
CA SER A 121 -11.37 -13.46 -19.14
C SER A 121 -11.72 -14.52 -20.18
N THR A 122 -13.00 -14.70 -20.50
CA THR A 122 -13.54 -15.58 -21.54
C THR A 122 -13.43 -14.98 -22.96
N ASP A 123 -13.37 -13.66 -23.09
CA ASP A 123 -13.27 -12.97 -24.39
C ASP A 123 -11.82 -12.85 -24.89
N ALA A 124 -10.84 -13.26 -24.07
CA ALA A 124 -9.43 -13.26 -24.42
C ALA A 124 -9.03 -14.37 -25.42
N GLN A 125 -9.95 -15.27 -25.79
CA GLN A 125 -9.71 -16.37 -26.72
C GLN A 125 -10.23 -16.14 -28.15
N SER A 126 -11.08 -15.15 -28.40
CA SER A 126 -11.38 -14.75 -29.78
C SER A 126 -10.28 -13.80 -30.27
N LYS A 127 -9.24 -14.36 -30.89
CA LYS A 127 -8.40 -13.57 -31.80
C LYS A 127 -9.33 -12.92 -32.84
N PRO A 128 -9.37 -11.59 -32.97
CA PRO A 128 -10.11 -10.98 -34.07
C PRO A 128 -9.20 -10.98 -35.30
N GLU A 129 -9.61 -11.74 -36.29
CA GLU A 129 -9.26 -11.57 -37.68
C GLU A 129 -9.63 -10.12 -38.07
N SER A 130 -8.64 -9.20 -38.15
CA SER A 130 -8.60 -8.05 -39.09
C SER A 130 -7.96 -6.75 -38.57
N ASN A 131 -7.81 -6.47 -37.26
CA ASN A 131 -7.39 -5.12 -36.84
C ASN A 131 -6.06 -5.11 -36.07
N LEU A 132 -5.03 -4.47 -36.65
CA LEU A 132 -3.73 -4.19 -36.02
C LEU A 132 -3.94 -3.58 -34.61
N GLY A 133 -3.72 -4.39 -33.57
CA GLY A 133 -3.55 -3.94 -32.20
C GLY A 133 -4.82 -3.66 -31.38
N GLY A 134 -6.03 -4.02 -31.84
CA GLY A 134 -7.26 -3.89 -31.02
C GLY A 134 -7.63 -2.44 -30.62
N ARG A 135 -7.18 -1.45 -31.40
CA ARG A 135 -7.34 -0.01 -31.11
C ARG A 135 -8.79 0.49 -31.10
N PHE A 136 -9.67 -0.17 -31.84
CA PHE A 136 -11.08 0.21 -32.04
C PHE A 136 -12.06 -0.71 -31.30
N GLN A 137 -11.56 -1.65 -30.49
CA GLN A 137 -12.42 -2.55 -29.74
C GLN A 137 -13.09 -1.82 -28.56
N PRO A 138 -14.40 -2.03 -28.34
CA PRO A 138 -15.13 -1.44 -27.21
C PRO A 138 -14.79 -2.12 -25.87
N THR A 139 -13.79 -3.00 -25.84
CA THR A 139 -13.34 -3.71 -24.64
C THR A 139 -11.88 -3.45 -24.33
N TYR A 140 -11.57 -3.09 -23.10
CA TYR A 140 -10.20 -2.89 -22.63
C TYR A 140 -9.79 -3.94 -21.59
N SER A 141 -8.48 -4.18 -21.48
CA SER A 141 -7.88 -5.09 -20.50
C SER A 141 -7.32 -4.33 -19.28
N GLU A 142 -7.06 -5.03 -18.17
CA GLU A 142 -6.36 -4.41 -17.01
C GLU A 142 -4.98 -3.83 -17.41
N SER A 143 -4.29 -4.45 -18.37
CA SER A 143 -3.02 -3.94 -18.91
C SER A 143 -3.19 -2.61 -19.64
N ASP A 144 -4.29 -2.44 -20.39
CA ASP A 144 -4.60 -1.19 -21.08
C ASP A 144 -4.82 -0.05 -20.09
N ALA A 145 -5.53 -0.32 -18.99
CA ALA A 145 -5.74 0.63 -17.90
C ALA A 145 -4.41 1.02 -17.22
N ARG A 146 -3.55 0.04 -16.95
CA ARG A 146 -2.22 0.28 -16.33
C ARG A 146 -1.27 1.07 -17.22
N ALA A 147 -1.39 0.97 -18.54
CA ALA A 147 -0.57 1.74 -19.46
C ALA A 147 -0.75 3.26 -19.28
N LEU A 148 -1.91 3.70 -18.79
CA LEU A 148 -2.16 5.10 -18.47
C LEU A 148 -1.41 5.59 -17.22
N PHE A 149 -0.90 4.70 -16.36
CA PHE A 149 -0.14 5.12 -15.17
C PHE A 149 1.17 5.82 -15.51
N GLY A 150 1.77 5.52 -16.66
CA GLY A 150 3.02 6.13 -17.12
C GLY A 150 2.91 7.62 -17.45
N THR A 151 1.70 8.19 -17.54
CA THR A 151 1.53 9.62 -17.79
C THR A 151 1.65 10.48 -16.52
N HIS A 152 1.61 9.85 -15.34
CA HIS A 152 1.76 10.42 -13.99
C HIS A 152 0.80 11.56 -13.59
N SER A 153 0.16 12.26 -14.53
CA SER A 153 -0.79 13.34 -14.27
C SER A 153 -1.68 13.62 -15.48
N ALA A 154 -2.96 13.91 -15.21
CA ALA A 154 -3.94 14.36 -16.20
C ALA A 154 -4.75 15.52 -15.62
N ASP A 155 -5.22 16.44 -16.47
CA ASP A 155 -6.15 17.50 -16.03
C ASP A 155 -7.59 17.00 -16.12
N ILE A 156 -7.91 16.27 -17.20
CA ILE A 156 -9.22 15.69 -17.47
C ILE A 156 -9.04 14.20 -17.75
N LEU A 157 -9.79 13.37 -17.01
CA LEU A 157 -9.90 11.94 -17.28
C LEU A 157 -11.29 11.64 -17.86
N ILE A 158 -11.34 10.86 -18.93
CA ILE A 158 -12.58 10.41 -19.58
C ILE A 158 -12.62 8.89 -19.49
N THR A 159 -13.68 8.34 -18.92
CA THR A 159 -13.91 6.89 -18.88
C THR A 159 -15.35 6.58 -19.23
N TYR A 160 -15.62 5.45 -19.86
CA TYR A 160 -17.03 5.05 -20.05
C TYR A 160 -17.62 4.45 -18.77
N GLN A 161 -16.88 3.57 -18.09
CA GLN A 161 -17.30 2.96 -16.81
C GLN A 161 -16.93 3.82 -15.59
N TRP A 162 -17.63 3.58 -14.48
CA TRP A 162 -17.43 4.31 -13.23
C TRP A 162 -16.26 3.73 -12.41
N PRO A 163 -15.53 4.57 -11.66
CA PRO A 163 -14.57 4.07 -10.68
C PRO A 163 -15.31 3.36 -9.54
N LYS A 164 -14.82 2.20 -9.15
CA LYS A 164 -15.29 1.48 -7.98
C LYS A 164 -15.15 2.30 -6.70
N GLY A 165 -16.21 2.35 -5.92
CA GLY A 165 -16.26 3.07 -4.65
C GLY A 165 -16.56 4.56 -4.80
N ILE A 166 -16.75 5.10 -6.02
CA ILE A 166 -17.04 6.52 -6.27
C ILE A 166 -18.33 7.03 -5.63
N ARG A 167 -19.14 6.16 -5.04
CA ARG A 167 -20.34 6.54 -4.29
C ARG A 167 -20.07 6.74 -2.79
N PHE A 168 -18.93 6.28 -2.29
CA PHE A 168 -18.61 6.33 -0.86
C PHE A 168 -18.48 7.78 -0.36
N GLY A 169 -19.14 8.07 0.77
CA GLY A 169 -19.08 9.37 1.43
C GLY A 169 -19.84 10.52 0.74
N SER A 170 -20.60 10.26 -0.33
CA SER A 170 -21.45 11.27 -0.98
C SER A 170 -22.87 11.22 -0.42
N GLN A 171 -23.51 12.38 -0.28
CA GLN A 171 -24.91 12.50 0.15
C GLN A 171 -25.88 12.59 -1.05
N VAL A 172 -25.37 12.48 -2.28
CA VAL A 172 -26.18 12.63 -3.49
C VAL A 172 -27.03 11.38 -3.72
N PRO A 173 -28.37 11.53 -3.80
CA PRO A 173 -29.28 10.39 -3.98
C PRO A 173 -29.12 9.77 -5.37
N LEU A 174 -29.30 8.46 -5.45
CA LEU A 174 -29.29 7.70 -6.69
C LEU A 174 -30.70 7.27 -7.07
N PRO A 175 -30.95 6.99 -8.37
CA PRO A 175 -32.18 6.33 -8.78
C PRO A 175 -32.34 4.99 -8.04
N GLU A 176 -33.54 4.69 -7.55
CA GLU A 176 -33.84 3.47 -6.78
C GLU A 176 -33.69 2.19 -7.64
N ASP A 177 -33.79 2.32 -8.96
CA ASP A 177 -33.66 1.22 -9.89
C ASP A 177 -32.19 0.80 -10.05
N LYS A 178 -31.87 -0.37 -9.47
CA LYS A 178 -30.54 -0.97 -9.54
C LYS A 178 -30.12 -1.32 -10.96
N ALA A 179 -31.05 -1.51 -11.90
CA ALA A 179 -30.73 -1.83 -13.30
C ALA A 179 -30.13 -0.64 -14.05
N LEU A 180 -30.41 0.60 -13.60
CA LEU A 180 -29.87 1.82 -14.21
C LEU A 180 -28.45 2.14 -13.72
N LEU A 181 -27.95 1.46 -12.68
CA LEU A 181 -26.66 1.77 -12.07
C LEU A 181 -25.49 1.33 -12.97
N PRO A 182 -24.56 2.24 -13.32
CA PRO A 182 -23.41 1.91 -14.13
C PRO A 182 -22.48 0.90 -13.45
N SER A 183 -21.77 0.13 -14.28
CA SER A 183 -20.77 -0.82 -13.82
C SER A 183 -19.58 -0.09 -13.18
N GLU A 184 -19.24 -0.49 -11.96
CA GLU A 184 -18.12 0.04 -11.18
C GLU A 184 -16.89 -0.86 -11.29
N VAL A 185 -15.75 -0.27 -11.66
CA VAL A 185 -14.54 -1.03 -11.96
C VAL A 185 -13.34 -0.54 -11.15
N GLN A 186 -12.59 -1.49 -10.57
CA GLN A 186 -11.42 -1.20 -9.74
C GLN A 186 -10.28 -0.56 -10.51
N CYS A 187 -9.99 -1.02 -11.73
CA CYS A 187 -8.88 -0.46 -12.51
C CYS A 187 -9.10 1.02 -12.86
N VAL A 188 -10.37 1.45 -12.99
CA VAL A 188 -10.71 2.86 -13.17
C VAL A 188 -10.42 3.66 -11.91
N SER A 189 -10.72 3.12 -10.72
CA SER A 189 -10.35 3.75 -9.44
C SER A 189 -8.83 3.92 -9.30
N ASP A 190 -8.07 2.89 -9.72
CA ASP A 190 -6.61 2.92 -9.68
C ASP A 190 -6.05 4.02 -10.61
N ILE A 191 -6.65 4.22 -11.79
CA ILE A 191 -6.28 5.33 -12.70
C ILE A 191 -6.55 6.68 -12.06
N VAL A 192 -7.73 6.90 -11.48
CA VAL A 192 -8.09 8.19 -10.88
C VAL A 192 -7.15 8.52 -9.72
N ALA A 193 -6.84 7.54 -8.87
CA ALA A 193 -5.93 7.72 -7.74
C ALA A 193 -4.47 7.97 -8.16
N THR A 194 -4.06 7.43 -9.32
CA THR A 194 -2.71 7.61 -9.88
C THR A 194 -2.57 8.95 -10.60
N LEU A 195 -3.50 9.30 -11.49
CA LEU A 195 -3.46 10.50 -12.33
C LEU A 195 -3.95 11.76 -11.61
N ARG A 196 -4.79 11.60 -10.59
CA ARG A 196 -5.38 12.66 -9.77
C ARG A 196 -5.96 13.81 -10.60
N PRO A 197 -6.87 13.51 -11.53
CA PRO A 197 -7.37 14.49 -12.47
C PRO A 197 -8.21 15.56 -11.78
N ARG A 198 -8.21 16.79 -12.32
CA ARG A 198 -9.09 17.86 -11.80
C ARG A 198 -10.56 17.55 -12.07
N TYR A 199 -10.82 16.98 -13.23
CA TYR A 199 -12.14 16.52 -13.66
C TYR A 199 -12.09 15.08 -14.14
N HIS A 200 -13.05 14.28 -13.71
CA HIS A 200 -13.29 12.93 -14.22
C HIS A 200 -14.71 12.86 -14.76
N PHE A 201 -14.82 12.64 -16.07
CA PHE A 201 -16.10 12.48 -16.75
C PHE A 201 -16.38 11.01 -17.08
N SER A 202 -17.60 10.58 -16.80
CA SER A 202 -18.12 9.27 -17.18
C SER A 202 -19.49 9.32 -17.86
N ALA A 203 -19.86 8.21 -18.50
CA ALA A 203 -21.17 8.06 -19.11
C ALA A 203 -22.11 7.30 -18.16
N SER A 204 -23.37 7.73 -18.13
CA SER A 204 -24.47 7.02 -17.48
C SER A 204 -25.75 7.28 -18.27
N ASP A 205 -26.04 6.43 -19.25
CA ASP A 205 -27.09 6.67 -20.25
C ASP A 205 -28.46 7.02 -19.63
N GLY A 206 -28.77 6.48 -18.45
CA GLY A 206 -30.05 6.69 -17.76
C GLY A 206 -30.17 7.93 -16.87
N PHE A 207 -29.08 8.53 -16.38
CA PHE A 207 -29.16 9.65 -15.44
C PHE A 207 -27.90 10.51 -15.33
N PHE A 208 -28.04 11.72 -14.78
CA PHE A 208 -26.96 12.62 -14.43
C PHE A 208 -26.55 12.41 -12.98
N TYR A 209 -25.24 12.33 -12.73
CA TYR A 209 -24.68 12.22 -11.39
C TYR A 209 -23.49 13.15 -11.22
N GLU A 210 -23.55 14.00 -10.21
CA GLU A 210 -22.47 14.88 -9.81
C GLU A 210 -22.33 14.76 -8.30
N ARG A 211 -21.18 14.27 -7.84
CA ARG A 211 -20.87 14.18 -6.40
C ARG A 211 -20.04 15.36 -5.95
N GLU A 212 -20.00 15.54 -4.63
CA GLU A 212 -19.09 16.46 -3.98
C GLU A 212 -17.64 16.16 -4.39
N PRO A 213 -16.82 17.21 -4.66
CA PRO A 213 -15.41 17.02 -4.96
C PRO A 213 -14.72 16.27 -3.84
N PHE A 214 -13.66 15.54 -4.17
CA PHE A 214 -12.84 14.85 -3.18
C PHE A 214 -11.37 15.19 -3.33
N PHE A 215 -10.65 15.23 -2.20
CA PHE A 215 -9.22 15.49 -2.19
C PHE A 215 -8.42 14.18 -2.17
N HIS A 216 -7.27 14.19 -2.85
CA HIS A 216 -6.28 13.13 -2.75
C HIS A 216 -5.26 13.47 -1.67
N MET A 217 -4.75 12.45 -0.96
CA MET A 217 -3.70 12.64 0.02
C MET A 217 -2.40 13.12 -0.65
N PRO A 218 -1.61 13.97 0.03
CA PRO A 218 -0.33 14.45 -0.49
C PRO A 218 0.63 13.29 -0.83
N THR A 219 1.48 13.49 -1.83
CA THR A 219 2.60 12.58 -2.16
C THR A 219 3.89 13.17 -1.62
N GLU A 220 4.90 12.33 -1.38
CA GLU A 220 6.25 12.72 -0.92
C GLU A 220 6.88 13.87 -1.73
N GLY A 221 6.63 13.94 -3.05
CA GLY A 221 7.13 15.02 -3.91
C GLY A 221 6.39 16.37 -3.81
N SER A 222 5.26 16.42 -3.11
CA SER A 222 4.45 17.64 -2.92
C SER A 222 3.60 17.51 -1.63
N PRO A 223 4.21 17.67 -0.45
CA PRO A 223 3.59 17.36 0.85
C PRO A 223 2.42 18.28 1.22
N ASP A 224 2.38 19.50 0.68
CA ASP A 224 1.34 20.49 1.00
C ASP A 224 0.19 20.52 -0.03
N ALA A 225 0.34 19.84 -1.16
CA ALA A 225 -0.64 19.88 -2.25
C ALA A 225 -1.77 18.88 -2.00
N LYS A 226 -3.02 19.37 -1.97
CA LYS A 226 -4.24 18.54 -1.87
C LYS A 226 -5.03 18.62 -3.17
N PRO A 227 -4.62 17.89 -4.23
CA PRO A 227 -5.33 17.96 -5.51
C PRO A 227 -6.77 17.47 -5.35
N LEU A 228 -7.69 18.17 -6.00
CA LEU A 228 -9.13 17.91 -5.95
C LEU A 228 -9.60 17.29 -7.27
N THR A 229 -10.43 16.25 -7.18
CA THR A 229 -11.13 15.67 -8.33
C THR A 229 -12.61 15.94 -8.22
N ARG A 230 -13.20 16.42 -9.33
CA ARG A 230 -14.65 16.52 -9.52
C ARG A 230 -15.09 15.38 -10.44
N PHE A 231 -15.98 14.52 -9.94
CA PHE A 231 -16.54 13.42 -10.72
C PHE A 231 -17.93 13.78 -11.22
N ILE A 232 -18.13 13.75 -12.53
CA ILE A 232 -19.40 14.03 -13.19
C ILE A 232 -19.70 12.90 -14.18
N SER A 233 -20.88 12.30 -14.05
CA SER A 233 -21.41 11.35 -15.00
C SER A 233 -22.60 11.96 -15.74
N LEU A 234 -22.55 11.91 -17.07
CA LEU A 234 -23.53 12.56 -17.94
C LEU A 234 -24.56 11.56 -18.48
N ALA A 235 -25.80 12.02 -18.58
CA ALA A 235 -26.88 11.28 -19.22
C ALA A 235 -26.73 11.27 -20.76
N ALA A 236 -27.42 10.35 -21.43
CA ALA A 236 -27.49 10.33 -22.89
C ALA A 236 -28.13 11.61 -23.43
N PHE A 237 -27.67 12.04 -24.61
CA PHE A 237 -28.18 13.19 -25.33
C PHE A 237 -29.64 12.96 -25.72
N GLY A 238 -30.46 14.00 -25.58
CA GLY A 238 -31.92 13.90 -25.78
C GLY A 238 -32.70 13.41 -24.55
N SER A 239 -32.02 12.96 -23.48
CA SER A 239 -32.70 12.67 -22.21
C SER A 239 -33.24 13.92 -21.52
N LYS A 240 -34.20 13.75 -20.60
CA LYS A 240 -34.73 14.84 -19.75
C LYS A 240 -33.72 15.34 -18.71
N GLN A 241 -32.63 14.60 -18.51
CA GLN A 241 -31.60 14.91 -17.53
C GLN A 241 -30.45 15.70 -18.16
N LYS A 242 -29.48 16.13 -17.35
CA LYS A 242 -28.35 16.92 -17.83
C LYS A 242 -27.39 16.05 -18.66
N ALA A 243 -27.48 16.17 -19.98
CA ALA A 243 -26.61 15.49 -20.94
C ALA A 243 -25.38 16.30 -21.39
N MET A 244 -25.29 17.57 -20.98
CA MET A 244 -24.17 18.45 -21.32
C MET A 244 -23.70 19.22 -20.09
N TYR A 245 -22.39 19.41 -19.98
CA TYR A 245 -21.76 20.11 -18.87
C TYR A 245 -20.67 21.05 -19.40
N ALA A 246 -20.72 22.31 -19.00
CA ALA A 246 -19.77 23.33 -19.42
C ALA A 246 -19.02 23.87 -18.21
N PHE A 247 -17.69 23.99 -18.30
CA PHE A 247 -16.85 24.47 -17.22
C PHE A 247 -15.62 25.21 -17.73
N THR A 248 -14.97 25.92 -16.82
CA THR A 248 -13.72 26.64 -17.08
C THR A 248 -12.60 26.00 -16.29
N ILE A 249 -11.45 25.80 -16.94
CA ILE A 249 -10.26 25.22 -16.33
C ILE A 249 -9.03 26.07 -16.66
N ASP A 250 -8.17 26.30 -15.66
CA ASP A 250 -6.84 26.84 -15.88
C ASP A 250 -5.81 25.72 -15.62
N PRO A 251 -5.07 25.25 -16.64
CA PRO A 251 -4.09 24.18 -16.49
C PRO A 251 -2.92 24.57 -15.56
N LYS A 252 -2.66 25.88 -15.39
CA LYS A 252 -1.56 26.38 -14.55
C LYS A 252 -1.96 26.70 -13.11
N ALA A 253 -3.25 26.62 -12.76
CA ALA A 253 -3.69 26.95 -11.41
C ALA A 253 -3.12 25.97 -10.38
N ALA A 254 -2.50 26.46 -9.31
CA ALA A 254 -1.92 25.63 -8.26
C ALA A 254 -3.01 24.79 -7.55
N PRO A 255 -2.69 23.56 -7.10
CA PRO A 255 -3.59 22.78 -6.26
C PRO A 255 -3.82 23.50 -4.92
N PRO A 256 -5.01 23.38 -4.32
CA PRO A 256 -5.29 24.01 -3.04
C PRO A 256 -4.48 23.35 -1.91
N ILE A 257 -4.05 24.18 -0.96
CA ILE A 257 -3.26 23.76 0.22
C ILE A 257 -4.20 23.39 1.38
N THR A 258 -5.31 24.11 1.51
CA THR A 258 -6.39 23.85 2.48
C THR A 258 -7.56 23.14 1.80
N VAL A 259 -8.27 22.29 2.54
CA VAL A 259 -9.46 21.58 2.04
C VAL A 259 -10.63 22.57 2.07
N PRO A 260 -11.24 22.93 0.93
CA PRO A 260 -12.40 23.81 0.92
C PRO A 260 -13.63 23.17 1.57
N ALA A 261 -14.56 24.00 2.05
CA ALA A 261 -15.84 23.51 2.58
C ALA A 261 -16.64 22.75 1.50
N GLY A 262 -17.26 21.63 1.88
CA GLY A 262 -18.01 20.76 0.97
C GLY A 262 -17.18 19.74 0.19
N VAL A 263 -15.88 19.60 0.49
CA VAL A 263 -15.02 18.55 -0.09
C VAL A 263 -15.01 17.32 0.82
N THR A 264 -15.08 16.15 0.20
CA THR A 264 -15.06 14.84 0.86
C THR A 264 -13.66 14.20 0.83
N ALA A 265 -13.39 13.24 1.72
CA ALA A 265 -12.19 12.41 1.60
C ALA A 265 -12.27 11.56 0.31
N SER A 266 -11.11 11.22 -0.28
CA SER A 266 -11.09 10.38 -1.48
C SER A 266 -11.89 9.09 -1.27
N PRO A 267 -12.93 8.84 -2.10
CA PRO A 267 -13.74 7.63 -2.00
C PRO A 267 -13.02 6.41 -2.57
N LEU A 268 -11.90 6.64 -3.27
CA LEU A 268 -11.12 5.63 -3.96
C LEU A 268 -10.03 5.16 -3.00
N SER A 269 -10.08 3.89 -2.62
CA SER A 269 -8.94 3.26 -1.95
C SER A 269 -7.73 3.42 -2.86
N ALA A 270 -6.66 4.04 -2.34
CA ALA A 270 -5.42 4.20 -3.10
C ALA A 270 -5.01 2.84 -3.69
N PRO A 271 -4.53 2.78 -4.95
CA PRO A 271 -4.00 1.57 -5.54
C PRO A 271 -2.79 1.18 -4.73
N GLN A 272 -3.00 0.35 -3.71
CA GLN A 272 -1.93 -0.48 -3.21
C GLN A 272 -1.55 -1.31 -4.41
N SER A 273 -0.38 -1.02 -4.98
CA SER A 273 0.36 -1.91 -5.86
C SER A 273 0.52 -3.25 -5.16
N LYS A 274 -0.55 -4.04 -5.16
CA LYS A 274 -0.51 -5.46 -4.93
C LYS A 274 0.06 -5.97 -6.24
N ARG A 275 1.39 -6.03 -6.31
CA ARG A 275 2.06 -7.00 -7.20
C ARG A 275 1.23 -8.27 -7.08
N LYS A 276 0.53 -8.66 -8.16
CA LYS A 276 -0.09 -9.99 -8.23
C LYS A 276 1.08 -10.92 -7.89
N GLY A 277 0.98 -11.62 -6.76
CA GLY A 277 2.02 -12.57 -6.37
C GLY A 277 2.26 -13.50 -7.55
N LEU A 278 3.52 -13.75 -7.85
CA LEU A 278 3.87 -14.82 -8.80
C LEU A 278 3.06 -16.05 -8.42
N PRO A 279 2.48 -16.79 -9.40
CA PRO A 279 1.81 -18.04 -9.09
C PRO A 279 2.77 -18.90 -8.27
N PRO A 280 2.32 -19.49 -7.16
CA PRO A 280 3.18 -20.26 -6.28
C PRO A 280 3.81 -21.40 -7.09
N GLN A 281 5.13 -21.58 -6.93
CA GLN A 281 5.94 -22.62 -7.58
C GLN A 281 5.40 -24.06 -7.33
N ARG A 282 4.41 -24.20 -6.45
CA ARG A 282 3.67 -25.44 -6.16
C ARG A 282 2.76 -25.89 -7.30
N GLU A 283 2.32 -25.01 -8.20
CA GLU A 283 1.51 -25.42 -9.37
C GLU A 283 2.33 -26.16 -10.44
N SER A 284 3.65 -25.95 -10.51
CA SER A 284 4.52 -26.64 -11.48
C SER A 284 4.90 -28.07 -11.10
N PHE A 285 4.65 -28.52 -9.86
CA PHE A 285 5.07 -29.84 -9.36
C PHE A 285 3.93 -30.81 -9.03
N GLN A 286 2.68 -30.50 -9.38
CA GLN A 286 1.50 -31.35 -9.09
C GLN A 286 1.37 -32.62 -9.96
N ARG A 287 2.42 -33.09 -10.65
CA ARG A 287 2.35 -34.37 -11.40
C ARG A 287 2.61 -35.63 -10.56
N PHE A 288 3.00 -35.52 -9.28
CA PHE A 288 3.41 -36.70 -8.49
C PHE A 288 2.98 -36.75 -7.01
N ALA A 289 2.02 -35.93 -6.54
CA ALA A 289 1.57 -35.98 -5.15
C ALA A 289 0.09 -36.39 -5.02
N ALA A 290 -0.15 -37.47 -4.28
CA ALA A 290 -1.46 -38.04 -3.96
C ALA A 290 -2.33 -37.08 -3.10
N PRO A 291 -3.66 -37.23 -3.09
CA PRO A 291 -4.56 -36.26 -2.49
C PRO A 291 -4.64 -36.48 -0.98
N ASP A 292 -4.49 -35.40 -0.20
CA ASP A 292 -4.87 -35.37 1.20
C ASP A 292 -5.94 -34.29 1.38
N GLU A 293 -7.07 -34.70 1.95
CA GLU A 293 -8.26 -33.90 2.23
C GLU A 293 -7.99 -32.97 3.41
N ASP A 294 -7.97 -31.65 3.17
CA ASP A 294 -8.66 -30.66 4.01
C ASP A 294 -8.28 -29.23 3.56
N GLN A 295 -9.18 -28.60 2.79
CA GLN A 295 -9.09 -27.17 2.47
C GLN A 295 -10.36 -26.44 2.92
N ARG A 296 -10.28 -25.72 4.04
CA ARG A 296 -11.21 -24.61 4.33
C ARG A 296 -10.64 -23.29 3.82
N PRO A 297 -11.42 -22.45 3.09
CA PRO A 297 -10.92 -21.21 2.52
C PRO A 297 -10.80 -20.10 3.58
N ARG A 298 -9.57 -19.60 3.79
CA ARG A 298 -9.28 -18.44 4.63
C ARG A 298 -9.86 -17.15 4.01
N LYS A 299 -10.92 -16.59 4.61
CA LYS A 299 -11.40 -15.23 4.34
C LYS A 299 -10.28 -14.22 4.67
N ARG A 300 -9.93 -13.39 3.69
CA ARG A 300 -9.00 -12.25 3.80
C ARG A 300 -9.53 -11.27 4.87
N HIS A 301 -8.86 -11.19 6.02
CA HIS A 301 -9.01 -10.04 6.92
C HIS A 301 -8.63 -8.77 6.17
N GLN A 302 -9.58 -7.85 6.03
CA GLN A 302 -9.27 -6.43 5.81
C GLN A 302 -8.36 -6.02 6.97
N ARG A 303 -7.25 -5.31 6.69
CA ARG A 303 -6.35 -4.83 7.75
C ARG A 303 -7.17 -3.89 8.64
N ALA A 304 -7.53 -4.37 9.82
CA ALA A 304 -8.02 -3.54 10.90
C ALA A 304 -6.97 -2.45 11.20
N PRO A 305 -7.36 -1.30 11.79
CA PRO A 305 -6.40 -0.39 12.42
C PRO A 305 -5.41 -1.18 13.31
N PRO A 306 -4.18 -0.69 13.52
CA PRO A 306 -3.25 -1.35 14.44
C PRO A 306 -4.00 -1.59 15.76
N PRO A 307 -3.91 -2.82 16.33
CA PRO A 307 -4.69 -3.18 17.49
C PRO A 307 -4.40 -2.18 18.60
N GLY A 308 -5.47 -1.62 19.18
CA GLY A 308 -5.35 -0.74 20.33
C GLY A 308 -4.76 -1.49 21.53
N PRO A 309 -4.53 -0.79 22.65
CA PRO A 309 -4.00 -1.39 23.87
C PRO A 309 -4.83 -2.60 24.37
N ASP A 310 -6.12 -2.64 24.06
CA ASP A 310 -7.07 -3.71 24.38
C ASP A 310 -6.87 -4.99 23.55
N GLN A 311 -6.25 -4.88 22.37
CA GLN A 311 -6.03 -6.00 21.43
C GLN A 311 -4.54 -6.30 21.20
N CYS A 312 -3.65 -5.54 21.81
CA CYS A 312 -2.21 -5.72 21.67
C CYS A 312 -1.71 -6.88 22.54
N PHE A 313 -0.94 -7.80 21.96
CA PHE A 313 -0.39 -8.97 22.68
C PHE A 313 0.62 -8.62 23.78
N PHE A 314 1.10 -7.37 23.81
CA PHE A 314 2.15 -6.92 24.71
C PHE A 314 1.66 -5.89 25.74
N CYS A 315 0.41 -5.43 25.66
CA CYS A 315 -0.11 -4.47 26.63
C CYS A 315 -0.75 -5.21 27.80
N LEU A 316 -0.37 -4.86 29.03
CA LEU A 316 -0.98 -5.40 30.25
C LEU A 316 -2.48 -5.10 30.35
N SER A 317 -2.96 -4.07 29.66
CA SER A 317 -4.38 -3.72 29.56
C SER A 317 -5.21 -4.72 28.73
N ASN A 318 -4.58 -5.62 27.97
CA ASN A 318 -5.27 -6.65 27.20
C ASN A 318 -5.66 -7.83 28.11
N PRO A 319 -6.95 -8.18 28.25
CA PRO A 319 -7.40 -9.28 29.09
C PRO A 319 -6.94 -10.67 28.61
N ASN A 320 -6.51 -10.79 27.35
CA ASN A 320 -6.02 -12.04 26.75
C ASN A 320 -4.49 -12.16 26.73
N ILE A 321 -3.77 -11.32 27.47
CA ILE A 321 -2.31 -11.42 27.56
C ILE A 321 -1.91 -12.72 28.28
N ALA A 322 -0.82 -13.32 27.82
CA ALA A 322 -0.23 -14.52 28.44
C ALA A 322 0.48 -14.13 29.75
N THR A 323 -0.29 -13.87 30.81
CA THR A 323 0.21 -13.39 32.11
C THR A 323 1.20 -14.36 32.75
N HIS A 324 1.07 -15.66 32.46
CA HIS A 324 1.95 -16.70 32.99
C HIS A 324 3.40 -16.59 32.50
N LEU A 325 3.64 -15.92 31.36
CA LEU A 325 4.97 -15.67 30.82
C LEU A 325 5.67 -14.45 31.47
N ILE A 326 4.95 -13.64 32.25
CA ILE A 326 5.52 -12.43 32.86
C ILE A 326 6.37 -12.83 34.07
N THR A 327 7.62 -12.37 34.09
CA THR A 327 8.61 -12.78 35.10
C THR A 327 8.94 -11.68 36.10
N SER A 328 8.93 -10.41 35.67
CA SER A 328 9.24 -9.26 36.51
C SER A 328 8.50 -8.03 35.99
N ILE A 329 8.05 -7.12 36.87
CA ILE A 329 7.26 -5.93 36.52
C ILE A 329 7.88 -4.73 37.23
N GLY A 330 8.43 -3.79 36.46
CA GLY A 330 8.98 -2.53 36.95
C GLY A 330 7.95 -1.40 36.97
N ASN A 331 8.42 -0.16 36.91
CA ASN A 331 7.58 1.04 36.97
C ASN A 331 7.06 1.48 35.58
N GLU A 332 7.88 1.32 34.54
CA GLU A 332 7.62 1.76 33.16
C GLU A 332 7.76 0.60 32.14
N ALA A 333 8.38 -0.52 32.52
CA ALA A 333 8.59 -1.69 31.70
C ALA A 333 8.47 -3.01 32.50
N TYR A 334 8.23 -4.11 31.81
CA TYR A 334 8.22 -5.46 32.37
C TYR A 334 9.05 -6.44 31.54
N LEU A 335 9.40 -7.55 32.18
CA LEU A 335 10.18 -8.64 31.61
C LEU A 335 9.30 -9.88 31.47
N THR A 336 9.42 -10.55 30.33
CA THR A 336 8.64 -11.76 30.03
C THR A 336 9.44 -12.76 29.20
N THR A 337 9.19 -14.05 29.39
CA THR A 337 9.75 -15.11 28.55
C THR A 337 9.09 -15.12 27.17
N ALA A 338 9.85 -15.41 26.11
CA ALA A 338 9.30 -15.46 24.76
C ALA A 338 8.34 -16.64 24.56
N LYS A 339 7.14 -16.37 24.02
CA LYS A 339 6.26 -17.44 23.54
C LYS A 339 6.92 -18.18 22.38
N GLY A 340 7.18 -19.47 22.55
CA GLY A 340 7.97 -20.26 21.62
C GLY A 340 9.42 -19.75 21.51
N PRO A 341 10.22 -19.91 22.58
CA PRO A 341 11.60 -19.44 22.62
C PRO A 341 12.42 -20.08 21.50
N LEU A 342 13.45 -19.36 21.05
CA LEU A 342 14.25 -19.83 19.92
C LEU A 342 15.10 -21.04 20.34
N PRO A 343 15.96 -20.94 21.37
CA PRO A 343 16.62 -22.10 21.95
C PRO A 343 15.60 -22.97 22.69
N PRO A 344 15.70 -24.31 22.61
CA PRO A 344 15.01 -25.18 23.57
C PRO A 344 15.63 -25.04 24.97
N ASN A 345 14.89 -25.44 26.00
CA ASN A 345 15.34 -25.35 27.41
C ASN A 345 16.73 -25.99 27.63
N ASN A 346 17.01 -27.13 26.98
CA ASN A 346 18.27 -27.86 27.13
C ASN A 346 19.45 -27.29 26.31
N TYR A 347 19.29 -26.19 25.57
CA TYR A 347 20.35 -25.67 24.70
C TYR A 347 21.49 -25.03 25.50
N PHE A 348 21.15 -24.28 26.55
CA PHE A 348 22.11 -23.66 27.46
C PHE A 348 22.05 -24.36 28.82
N PRO A 349 22.81 -25.45 29.02
CA PRO A 349 22.72 -26.26 30.24
C PRO A 349 23.05 -25.45 31.51
N ASP A 350 23.91 -24.43 31.40
CA ASP A 350 24.30 -23.57 32.52
C ASP A 350 23.18 -22.63 33.00
N LEU A 351 22.18 -22.36 32.17
CA LEU A 351 21.07 -21.45 32.50
C LEU A 351 19.89 -22.19 33.13
N GLY A 352 19.57 -23.39 32.64
CA GLY A 352 18.40 -24.17 33.09
C GLY A 352 17.05 -23.62 32.60
N PHE A 353 17.07 -22.74 31.61
CA PHE A 353 15.90 -22.20 30.92
C PHE A 353 16.30 -21.76 29.49
N PRO A 354 15.33 -21.56 28.57
CA PRO A 354 15.60 -21.26 27.15
C PRO A 354 16.42 -19.99 26.84
N GLY A 355 16.47 -19.02 27.77
CA GLY A 355 17.25 -17.78 27.62
C GLY A 355 16.62 -16.68 26.78
N HIS A 356 15.56 -16.93 26.00
CA HIS A 356 14.94 -15.93 25.13
C HIS A 356 13.93 -15.06 25.90
N MET A 357 14.32 -13.82 26.19
CA MET A 357 13.54 -12.87 26.99
C MET A 357 13.08 -11.67 26.16
N LEU A 358 11.98 -11.03 26.58
CA LEU A 358 11.53 -9.76 26.05
C LEU A 358 11.44 -8.72 27.17
N ILE A 359 11.98 -7.54 26.89
CA ILE A 359 11.83 -6.33 27.72
C ILE A 359 10.83 -5.42 27.00
N ILE A 360 9.74 -5.08 27.67
CA ILE A 360 8.58 -4.45 27.05
C ILE A 360 8.12 -3.24 27.90
N PRO A 361 8.03 -2.03 27.33
CA PRO A 361 7.49 -0.87 28.05
C PRO A 361 5.96 -0.98 28.24
N PHE A 362 5.40 -0.26 29.22
CA PHE A 362 3.95 -0.19 29.40
C PHE A 362 3.26 0.73 28.38
N SER A 363 3.98 1.75 27.91
CA SER A 363 3.46 2.70 26.93
C SER A 363 3.21 2.02 25.58
N HIS A 364 1.94 2.03 25.13
CA HIS A 364 1.53 1.51 23.82
C HIS A 364 2.04 2.42 22.69
N SER A 365 3.34 2.30 22.40
CA SER A 365 4.04 3.12 21.43
C SER A 365 4.86 2.24 20.47
N PRO A 366 4.82 2.50 19.15
CA PRO A 366 5.58 1.74 18.16
C PRO A 366 7.09 2.04 18.20
N THR A 367 7.48 3.21 18.72
CA THR A 367 8.88 3.61 18.95
C THR A 367 9.00 4.33 20.29
N LEU A 368 10.18 4.31 20.93
CA LEU A 368 10.41 5.09 22.15
C LEU A 368 10.28 6.60 21.90
N SER A 369 10.65 7.07 20.71
CA SER A 369 10.55 8.47 20.33
C SER A 369 9.10 8.99 20.22
N THR A 370 8.12 8.08 20.03
CA THR A 370 6.70 8.43 19.97
C THR A 370 6.01 8.58 21.34
N ILE A 371 6.70 8.26 22.43
CA ILE A 371 6.19 8.47 23.79
C ILE A 371 6.01 9.99 24.00
N PRO A 372 4.79 10.50 24.29
CA PRO A 372 4.50 11.93 24.29
C PRO A 372 5.24 12.72 25.38
N ASP A 373 5.46 12.09 26.53
CA ASP A 373 6.10 12.70 27.69
C ASP A 373 7.63 12.43 27.67
N PRO A 374 8.47 13.49 27.54
CA PRO A 374 9.92 13.34 27.52
C PRO A 374 10.50 12.69 28.78
N GLU A 375 9.93 12.96 29.96
CA GLU A 375 10.43 12.42 31.24
C GLU A 375 10.12 10.92 31.33
N MET A 376 8.88 10.54 31.05
CA MET A 376 8.45 9.14 30.94
C MET A 376 9.29 8.37 29.92
N ARG A 377 9.59 8.99 28.77
CA ARG A 377 10.43 8.38 27.73
C ARG A 377 11.84 8.05 28.21
N THR A 378 12.49 9.00 28.89
CA THR A 378 13.83 8.79 29.46
C THR A 378 13.79 7.75 30.58
N ASN A 379 12.78 7.80 31.45
CA ASN A 379 12.60 6.80 32.52
C ASN A 379 12.38 5.39 31.97
N THR A 380 11.51 5.26 30.95
CA THR A 380 11.26 4.00 30.24
C THR A 380 12.56 3.43 29.67
N TYR A 381 13.33 4.24 28.93
CA TYR A 381 14.59 3.78 28.34
C TYR A 381 15.61 3.36 29.42
N ASN A 382 15.74 4.14 30.49
CA ASN A 382 16.65 3.83 31.60
C ASN A 382 16.26 2.53 32.31
N GLU A 383 14.96 2.30 32.52
CA GLU A 383 14.50 1.05 33.14
C GLU A 383 14.71 -0.17 32.23
N MET A 384 14.44 -0.04 30.92
CA MET A 384 14.75 -1.09 29.95
C MET A 384 16.26 -1.41 29.92
N GLN A 385 17.12 -0.40 30.02
CA GLN A 385 18.57 -0.58 30.14
C GLN A 385 18.98 -1.23 31.48
N ARG A 386 18.28 -0.91 32.57
CA ARG A 386 18.49 -1.55 33.89
C ARG A 386 18.16 -3.04 33.82
N TYR A 387 17.04 -3.42 33.21
CA TYR A 387 16.69 -4.82 32.95
C TYR A 387 17.75 -5.52 32.11
N ARG A 388 18.19 -4.90 31.00
CA ARG A 388 19.23 -5.47 30.14
C ARG A 388 20.55 -5.71 30.88
N SER A 389 20.96 -4.75 31.71
CA SER A 389 22.18 -4.86 32.53
C SER A 389 22.06 -5.95 33.59
N ALA A 390 20.89 -6.08 34.24
CA ALA A 390 20.61 -7.16 35.19
C ALA A 390 20.66 -8.54 34.51
N LEU A 391 20.13 -8.66 33.29
CA LEU A 391 20.23 -9.89 32.49
C LEU A 391 21.69 -10.24 32.15
N HIS A 392 22.52 -9.25 31.79
CA HIS A 392 23.96 -9.45 31.57
C HIS A 392 24.67 -10.00 32.82
N GLN A 393 24.38 -9.43 33.99
CA GLN A 393 24.94 -9.90 35.26
C GLN A 393 24.51 -11.35 35.56
N MET A 394 23.22 -11.65 35.39
CA MET A 394 22.69 -13.00 35.60
C MET A 394 23.36 -14.03 34.70
N ILE A 395 23.47 -13.78 33.39
CA ILE A 395 24.09 -14.76 32.48
C ILE A 395 25.59 -14.93 32.76
N THR A 396 26.27 -13.88 33.22
CA THR A 396 27.70 -13.93 33.56
C THR A 396 27.92 -14.81 34.77
N ASP A 397 27.16 -14.57 35.84
CA ASP A 397 27.26 -15.34 37.08
C ASP A 397 26.88 -16.82 36.87
N ARG A 398 25.83 -17.10 36.09
CA ARG A 398 25.35 -18.47 35.84
C ARG A 398 26.25 -19.27 34.91
N SER A 399 26.74 -18.64 33.84
CA SER A 399 27.60 -19.30 32.85
C SER A 399 29.10 -19.19 33.14
N SER A 400 29.49 -18.54 34.25
CA SER A 400 30.89 -18.24 34.59
C SER A 400 31.62 -17.52 33.44
N GLY A 401 30.93 -16.57 32.78
CA GLY A 401 31.47 -15.79 31.67
C GLY A 401 31.50 -16.48 30.29
N LYS A 402 31.01 -17.72 30.15
CA LYS A 402 30.98 -18.45 28.86
C LYS A 402 29.96 -17.89 27.86
N LEU A 403 28.92 -17.20 28.35
CA LEU A 403 27.88 -16.60 27.52
C LEU A 403 28.00 -15.08 27.49
N GLY A 404 27.86 -14.52 26.29
CA GLY A 404 27.48 -13.12 26.09
C GLY A 404 26.01 -13.01 25.71
N ALA A 405 25.61 -11.86 25.17
CA ALA A 405 24.22 -11.60 24.81
C ALA A 405 24.10 -10.79 23.52
N VAL A 406 23.00 -11.01 22.82
CA VAL A 406 22.55 -10.19 21.71
C VAL A 406 21.17 -9.66 22.06
N THR A 407 21.03 -8.34 22.08
CA THR A 407 19.74 -7.66 22.24
C THR A 407 19.39 -6.95 20.95
N TRP A 408 18.15 -7.00 20.49
CA TRP A 408 17.74 -6.23 19.31
C TRP A 408 16.34 -5.66 19.46
N GLU A 409 16.08 -4.62 18.68
CA GLU A 409 14.77 -3.98 18.57
C GLU A 409 14.45 -3.64 17.12
N VAL A 410 13.14 -3.51 16.87
CA VAL A 410 12.62 -2.98 15.62
C VAL A 410 11.82 -1.72 15.95
N SER A 411 12.45 -0.56 15.81
CA SER A 411 11.81 0.74 15.99
C SER A 411 11.18 1.15 14.66
N ARG A 412 9.86 1.08 14.54
CA ARG A 412 9.16 1.43 13.29
C ARG A 412 7.81 2.05 13.56
N GLY A 413 7.53 3.23 13.01
CA GLY A 413 6.26 3.95 13.21
C GLY A 413 5.01 3.21 12.70
N SER A 414 5.18 2.25 11.79
CA SER A 414 4.10 1.32 11.37
C SER A 414 3.96 0.06 12.24
N GLY A 415 4.78 -0.05 13.28
CA GLY A 415 4.69 -1.08 14.31
C GLY A 415 3.48 -0.88 15.22
N ILE A 416 3.37 -1.75 16.22
CA ILE A 416 2.27 -1.74 17.20
C ILE A 416 2.83 -1.40 18.57
N HIS A 417 3.88 -2.12 18.97
CA HIS A 417 4.51 -1.98 20.27
C HIS A 417 6.00 -2.27 20.18
N ILE A 418 6.83 -1.35 20.66
CA ILE A 418 8.26 -1.57 20.76
C ILE A 418 8.56 -2.60 21.86
N HIS A 419 9.55 -3.44 21.63
CA HIS A 419 10.05 -4.41 22.59
C HIS A 419 11.50 -4.74 22.25
N TRP A 420 12.30 -5.06 23.26
CA TRP A 420 13.66 -5.56 23.08
C TRP A 420 13.66 -7.05 23.27
N GLN A 421 14.17 -7.78 22.28
CA GLN A 421 14.40 -9.21 22.40
C GLN A 421 15.84 -9.41 22.87
N PHE A 422 16.00 -10.23 23.91
CA PHE A 422 17.28 -10.56 24.51
C PHE A 422 17.54 -12.04 24.34
N LEU A 423 18.73 -12.39 23.83
CA LEU A 423 19.13 -13.78 23.64
C LEU A 423 20.59 -14.01 24.04
N PRO A 424 20.87 -14.97 24.95
CA PRO A 424 22.22 -15.43 25.23
C PRO A 424 22.89 -16.05 24.02
N MET A 425 24.22 -15.93 23.96
CA MET A 425 25.04 -16.45 22.88
C MET A 425 26.40 -16.88 23.41
N PRO A 426 27.01 -17.96 22.89
CA PRO A 426 28.39 -18.31 23.25
C PRO A 426 29.35 -17.14 23.02
N ALA A 427 30.14 -16.81 24.04
CA ALA A 427 31.06 -15.68 24.00
C ALA A 427 32.10 -15.80 22.88
N ASP A 428 32.47 -17.02 22.50
CA ASP A 428 33.44 -17.29 21.43
C ASP A 428 32.96 -16.82 20.06
N LEU A 429 31.68 -17.02 19.75
CA LEU A 429 31.07 -16.57 18.50
C LEU A 429 30.95 -15.03 18.45
N ILE A 430 30.75 -14.39 19.61
CA ILE A 430 30.71 -12.93 19.73
C ILE A 430 32.10 -12.34 19.55
N ARG A 431 33.10 -12.84 20.30
CA ARG A 431 34.50 -12.39 20.24
C ARG A 431 35.12 -12.67 18.88
N GLY A 432 34.77 -13.79 18.24
CA GLY A 432 35.15 -14.11 16.87
C GLY A 432 34.49 -13.23 15.80
N GLY A 433 33.61 -12.30 16.17
CA GLY A 433 32.94 -11.39 15.24
C GLY A 433 31.90 -12.05 14.33
N LEU A 434 31.56 -13.32 14.57
CA LEU A 434 30.63 -14.09 13.74
C LEU A 434 29.22 -13.53 13.83
N VAL A 435 28.79 -13.05 15.00
CA VAL A 435 27.48 -12.41 15.17
C VAL A 435 27.37 -11.17 14.30
N GLU A 436 28.36 -10.28 14.38
CA GLU A 436 28.42 -9.06 13.58
C GLU A 436 28.42 -9.37 12.07
N ALA A 437 29.23 -10.35 11.66
CA ALA A 437 29.29 -10.81 10.28
C ALA A 437 27.96 -11.40 9.80
N ALA A 438 27.29 -12.21 10.62
CA ALA A 438 26.02 -12.84 10.26
C ALA A 438 24.90 -11.82 10.06
N PHE A 439 24.82 -10.78 10.89
CA PHE A 439 23.87 -9.69 10.67
C PHE A 439 24.13 -8.96 9.35
N LYS A 440 25.40 -8.64 9.05
CA LYS A 440 25.77 -7.97 7.79
C LYS A 440 25.49 -8.85 6.57
N VAL A 441 25.90 -10.11 6.59
CA VAL A 441 25.74 -11.06 5.48
C VAL A 441 24.26 -11.37 5.24
N GLU A 442 23.45 -11.58 6.28
CA GLU A 442 22.02 -11.84 6.09
C GLU A 442 21.28 -10.59 5.61
N ALA A 443 21.69 -9.40 6.03
CA ALA A 443 21.20 -8.15 5.45
C ALA A 443 21.55 -8.04 3.97
N GLU A 444 22.79 -8.33 3.56
CA GLU A 444 23.18 -8.36 2.15
C GLU A 444 22.40 -9.39 1.33
N ASN A 445 22.20 -10.60 1.86
CA ASN A 445 21.40 -11.66 1.23
C ASN A 445 19.95 -11.22 0.98
N LEU A 446 19.38 -10.41 1.89
CA LEU A 446 18.04 -9.87 1.77
C LEU A 446 17.99 -8.52 1.02
N SER A 447 19.13 -8.05 0.50
CA SER A 447 19.28 -6.74 -0.16
C SER A 447 18.86 -5.57 0.74
N TYR A 448 19.18 -5.65 2.03
CA TYR A 448 18.93 -4.60 3.01
C TYR A 448 20.02 -3.52 2.95
N PRO A 449 19.76 -2.30 3.46
CA PRO A 449 20.79 -1.28 3.61
C PRO A 449 21.99 -1.78 4.42
N ARG A 450 23.12 -1.09 4.33
CA ARG A 450 24.30 -1.46 5.11
C ARG A 450 24.14 -1.01 6.57
N PHE A 451 24.65 -1.83 7.48
CA PHE A 451 24.73 -1.46 8.89
C PHE A 451 25.76 -0.36 9.11
N THR A 452 25.38 0.62 9.93
CA THR A 452 26.28 1.62 10.49
C THR A 452 26.69 1.16 11.89
N SER A 453 28.00 1.05 12.12
CA SER A 453 28.54 0.79 13.46
C SER A 453 28.61 2.12 14.20
N THR A 454 27.65 2.39 15.07
CA THR A 454 27.61 3.61 15.86
C THR A 454 28.25 3.33 17.22
N THR A 455 29.25 4.10 17.61
CA THR A 455 29.69 4.18 19.01
C THR A 455 28.62 4.95 19.77
N ALA A 456 27.95 4.30 20.73
CA ALA A 456 26.83 4.79 21.54
C ALA A 456 26.67 6.33 21.55
N SER A 457 25.72 6.85 20.75
CA SER A 457 25.25 8.22 20.85
C SER A 457 24.48 8.42 22.16
N ALA A 458 24.65 9.60 22.76
CA ALA A 458 24.37 9.91 24.17
C ALA A 458 22.87 9.94 24.60
N ASP A 459 21.91 9.65 23.72
CA ASP A 459 20.49 9.58 24.11
C ASP A 459 19.69 8.62 23.21
N GLY A 460 19.82 7.31 23.47
CA GLY A 460 19.13 6.25 22.74
C GLY A 460 17.60 6.25 22.88
N SER A 461 17.04 7.19 23.64
CA SER A 461 15.61 7.41 23.86
C SER A 461 14.96 8.30 22.78
N ASN A 462 15.75 9.11 22.06
CA ASN A 462 15.25 10.11 21.10
C ASN A 462 15.80 9.92 19.68
N GLU A 463 16.17 8.70 19.31
CA GLU A 463 16.67 8.40 17.96
C GLU A 463 15.58 8.68 16.90
N PRO A 464 15.83 9.60 15.94
CA PRO A 464 14.85 9.98 14.94
C PRO A 464 14.78 8.95 13.79
N GLY A 465 13.56 8.59 13.40
CA GLY A 465 13.30 7.71 12.25
C GLY A 465 13.01 6.25 12.60
N ASP A 466 12.78 5.46 11.56
CA ASP A 466 12.57 4.02 11.65
C ASP A 466 13.92 3.30 11.50
N PHE A 467 14.24 2.39 12.40
CA PHE A 467 15.52 1.67 12.40
C PHE A 467 15.43 0.30 13.06
N PHE A 468 16.34 -0.59 12.67
CA PHE A 468 16.63 -1.84 13.36
C PHE A 468 17.96 -1.67 14.09
N ARG A 469 17.97 -1.91 15.40
CA ARG A 469 19.16 -1.77 16.25
C ARG A 469 19.46 -3.10 16.93
N VAL A 470 20.74 -3.48 16.92
CA VAL A 470 21.25 -4.65 17.62
C VAL A 470 22.44 -4.26 18.48
N TRP A 471 22.42 -4.69 19.72
CA TRP A 471 23.49 -4.61 20.68
C TRP A 471 24.09 -5.99 20.88
N ILE A 472 25.40 -6.08 20.69
CA ILE A 472 26.18 -7.30 20.84
C ILE A 472 27.11 -7.08 22.03
N TRP A 473 26.86 -7.82 23.10
CA TRP A 473 27.57 -7.67 24.36
C TRP A 473 28.36 -8.95 24.68
N SER A 474 29.62 -8.79 25.09
CA SER A 474 30.46 -9.87 25.59
C SER A 474 30.90 -9.59 27.02
N SER A 475 30.83 -10.62 27.85
CA SER A 475 31.51 -10.67 29.15
C SER A 475 33.03 -10.54 28.94
N GLY A 476 33.67 -9.85 29.90
CA GLY A 476 35.13 -9.73 30.00
C GLY A 476 35.80 -10.81 30.84
N GLN A 477 35.04 -11.76 31.40
CA GLN A 477 35.57 -12.84 32.23
C GLN A 477 35.89 -14.06 31.36
N THR A 478 37.17 -14.37 31.19
CA THR A 478 37.67 -15.64 30.64
C THR A 478 38.02 -16.62 31.76
N GLN A 479 37.67 -17.89 31.56
CA GLN A 479 37.94 -18.99 32.49
C GLN A 479 39.36 -19.58 32.35
N ASP A 480 40.28 -18.88 31.67
CA ASP A 480 41.68 -19.26 31.62
C ASP A 480 42.43 -18.51 32.74
N GLU A 481 42.61 -19.19 33.88
CA GLU A 481 43.46 -18.74 35.00
C GLU A 481 44.95 -18.55 34.62
N SER A 482 45.32 -18.72 33.35
CA SER A 482 46.69 -18.63 32.83
C SER A 482 46.98 -17.41 31.94
N SER A 483 46.00 -16.55 31.64
CA SER A 483 46.21 -15.33 30.84
C SER A 483 45.87 -14.08 31.63
N GLU A 484 46.88 -13.31 32.04
CA GLU A 484 46.81 -12.03 32.78
C GLU A 484 46.23 -10.86 31.94
N GLU A 485 45.38 -11.11 30.95
CA GLU A 485 44.69 -10.06 30.20
C GLU A 485 43.28 -9.87 30.75
N LYS A 486 43.06 -8.80 31.53
CA LYS A 486 41.71 -8.33 31.88
C LYS A 486 41.01 -7.89 30.59
N VAL A 487 40.21 -8.76 29.99
CA VAL A 487 39.35 -8.37 28.87
C VAL A 487 38.23 -7.51 29.46
N GLU A 488 38.12 -6.25 29.02
CA GLU A 488 37.00 -5.39 29.43
C GLU A 488 35.70 -5.87 28.78
N ALA A 489 34.57 -5.72 29.48
CA ALA A 489 33.26 -6.00 28.91
C ALA A 489 33.05 -5.09 27.69
N SER A 490 32.79 -5.68 26.53
CA SER A 490 32.65 -4.95 25.28
C SER A 490 31.22 -4.98 24.78
N GLU A 491 30.71 -3.82 24.36
CA GLU A 491 29.41 -3.67 23.73
C GLU A 491 29.58 -3.01 22.36
N LYS A 492 29.06 -3.65 21.32
CA LYS A 492 28.98 -3.09 19.97
C LYS A 492 27.53 -2.86 19.59
N THR A 493 27.25 -1.71 19.00
CA THR A 493 25.91 -1.38 18.49
C THR A 493 25.96 -1.30 16.97
N LEU A 494 25.09 -2.06 16.29
CA LEU A 494 24.88 -1.95 14.86
C LEU A 494 23.47 -1.40 14.62
N MET A 495 23.38 -0.41 13.74
CA MET A 495 22.11 0.21 13.37
C MET A 495 21.88 0.08 11.87
N LEU A 496 20.66 -0.25 11.50
CA LEU A 496 20.18 -0.34 10.14
C LEU A 496 18.99 0.61 9.99
N GLU A 497 19.17 1.68 9.23
CA GLU A 497 18.07 2.61 8.92
C GLU A 497 17.03 1.91 8.05
N LEU A 498 15.76 2.04 8.43
CA LEU A 498 14.62 1.49 7.71
C LEU A 498 13.88 2.65 7.05
N THR A 499 13.94 2.76 5.72
CA THR A 499 13.13 3.78 5.03
C THR A 499 11.64 3.41 5.08
N PRO A 500 10.71 4.40 5.04
CA PRO A 500 9.27 4.12 5.13
C PRO A 500 8.76 3.13 4.07
N ASP A 501 9.32 3.18 2.86
CA ASP A 501 9.01 2.30 1.73
C ASP A 501 9.60 0.88 1.85
N PHE A 502 10.53 0.68 2.77
CA PHE A 502 11.28 -0.55 2.88
C PHE A 502 10.51 -1.63 3.64
N ARG A 503 10.37 -2.80 3.03
CA ARG A 503 9.74 -3.96 3.67
C ARG A 503 10.75 -4.73 4.50
N PHE A 504 10.89 -4.31 5.75
CA PHE A 504 11.66 -5.03 6.75
C PHE A 504 10.89 -6.23 7.32
N ASP A 505 11.58 -7.36 7.46
CA ASP A 505 11.08 -8.55 8.14
C ASP A 505 11.19 -8.36 9.67
N LEU A 506 10.07 -8.31 10.38
CA LEU A 506 10.06 -8.17 11.85
C LEU A 506 10.72 -9.36 12.56
N GLN A 507 10.83 -10.52 11.89
CA GLN A 507 11.53 -11.70 12.40
C GLN A 507 13.01 -11.72 12.01
N PHE A 508 13.55 -10.68 11.36
CA PHE A 508 14.93 -10.63 10.89
C PHE A 508 15.94 -10.96 11.99
N GLY A 509 15.84 -10.30 13.16
CA GLY A 509 16.73 -10.57 14.30
C GLY A 509 16.68 -12.04 14.72
N ARG A 510 15.48 -12.58 14.94
CA ARG A 510 15.28 -14.00 15.29
C ARG A 510 15.83 -14.94 14.23
N ARG A 511 15.66 -14.63 12.94
CA ARG A 511 16.13 -15.45 11.82
C ARG A 511 17.66 -15.50 11.74
N VAL A 512 18.34 -14.37 11.94
CA VAL A 512 19.81 -14.33 12.01
C VAL A 512 20.29 -15.19 13.17
N MET A 513 19.69 -15.01 14.36
CA MET A 513 20.04 -15.79 15.54
C MET A 513 19.74 -17.30 15.36
N ALA A 514 18.65 -17.66 14.68
CA ALA A 514 18.30 -19.04 14.39
C ALA A 514 19.37 -19.72 13.53
N LYS A 515 19.91 -19.03 12.51
CA LYS A 515 21.00 -19.54 11.68
C LYS A 515 22.29 -19.71 12.47
N LEU A 516 22.63 -18.73 13.30
CA LEU A 516 23.84 -18.76 14.14
C LEU A 516 23.83 -19.90 15.17
N LEU A 517 22.65 -20.25 15.68
CA LEU A 517 22.46 -21.35 16.64
C LEU A 517 22.12 -22.69 15.97
N GLU A 518 22.10 -22.76 14.62
CA GLU A 518 21.73 -23.95 13.85
C GLU A 518 20.30 -24.47 14.14
N LEU A 519 19.39 -23.55 14.44
CA LEU A 519 17.98 -23.79 14.78
C LEU A 519 17.02 -23.37 13.65
N ASP A 520 17.34 -23.70 12.39
CA ASP A 520 16.58 -23.27 11.20
C ASP A 520 15.08 -23.64 11.27
N LYS A 521 14.75 -24.78 11.88
CA LYS A 521 13.36 -25.25 12.04
C LYS A 521 12.53 -24.39 13.01
N ARG A 522 13.16 -23.51 13.79
CA ARG A 522 12.53 -22.66 14.83
C ARG A 522 12.55 -21.16 14.50
N MET A 523 12.86 -20.82 13.24
CA MET A 523 12.90 -19.43 12.75
C MET A 523 11.59 -18.68 13.00
N ASN A 524 10.45 -19.32 12.73
CA ASN A 524 9.14 -18.76 13.01
C ASN A 524 8.64 -19.29 14.35
N TRP A 525 8.32 -18.39 15.27
CA TRP A 525 7.93 -18.72 16.64
C TRP A 525 6.70 -19.63 16.74
N LYS A 526 5.82 -19.61 15.74
CA LYS A 526 4.63 -20.48 15.68
C LYS A 526 4.98 -21.95 15.51
N ASP A 527 6.15 -22.24 14.95
CA ASP A 527 6.65 -23.59 14.73
C ASP A 527 7.39 -24.13 15.98
N ALA A 528 7.59 -23.28 16.99
CA ALA A 528 8.18 -23.60 18.28
C ALA A 528 7.13 -23.53 19.42
N THR A 529 5.90 -23.98 19.17
CA THR A 529 4.84 -23.96 20.19
C THR A 529 5.14 -24.95 21.33
N GLN A 530 4.94 -24.50 22.57
CA GLN A 530 5.06 -25.28 23.80
C GLN A 530 3.69 -25.40 24.48
N ALA A 531 3.55 -26.39 25.36
CA ALA A 531 2.39 -26.48 26.23
C ALA A 531 2.41 -25.37 27.30
N VAL A 532 1.26 -25.00 27.86
CA VAL A 532 1.18 -23.92 28.86
C VAL A 532 1.98 -24.29 30.11
N GLU A 533 1.98 -25.56 30.49
CA GLU A 533 2.71 -26.10 31.63
C GLU A 533 4.23 -26.01 31.43
N GLU A 534 4.71 -26.18 30.20
CA GLU A 534 6.13 -26.00 29.85
C GLU A 534 6.50 -24.51 29.87
N GLU A 535 5.63 -23.65 29.35
CA GLU A 535 5.79 -22.19 29.40
C GLU A 535 5.85 -21.67 30.85
N GLU A 536 4.99 -22.18 31.74
CA GLU A 536 5.00 -21.86 33.17
C GLU A 536 6.27 -22.36 33.87
N GLY A 537 6.71 -23.59 33.55
CA GLY A 537 7.96 -24.14 34.08
C GLY A 537 9.19 -23.33 33.67
N ASP A 538 9.27 -22.92 32.40
CA ASP A 538 10.35 -22.08 31.88
C ASP A 538 10.35 -20.69 32.55
N ALA A 539 9.16 -20.10 32.77
CA ALA A 539 9.02 -18.81 33.44
C ALA A 539 9.39 -18.86 34.92
N GLU A 540 9.03 -19.93 35.64
CA GLU A 540 9.38 -20.11 37.06
C GLU A 540 10.88 -20.35 37.24
N ALA A 541 11.48 -21.20 36.40
CA ALA A 541 12.93 -21.43 36.39
C ALA A 541 13.70 -20.12 36.13
N PHE A 542 13.20 -19.28 35.23
CA PHE A 542 13.76 -17.94 35.01
C PHE A 542 13.61 -17.05 36.25
N LYS A 543 12.42 -16.98 36.88
CA LYS A 543 12.19 -16.16 38.09
C LYS A 543 13.14 -16.53 39.21
N GLU A 544 13.35 -17.82 39.46
CA GLU A 544 14.30 -18.31 40.46
C GLU A 544 15.73 -17.88 40.13
N ALA A 545 16.13 -17.97 38.86
CA ALA A 545 17.45 -17.55 38.40
C ALA A 545 17.66 -16.03 38.49
N PHE A 546 16.63 -15.25 38.18
CA PHE A 546 16.70 -13.80 38.08
C PHE A 546 16.49 -13.09 39.43
N LYS A 547 15.94 -13.76 40.45
CA LYS A 547 15.57 -13.20 41.75
C LYS A 547 16.64 -12.31 42.42
N LYS A 548 17.92 -12.67 42.31
CA LYS A 548 19.04 -11.89 42.88
C LYS A 548 19.31 -10.58 42.13
N TYR A 549 18.94 -10.52 40.86
CA TYR A 549 19.22 -9.42 39.94
C TYR A 549 17.98 -8.57 39.66
N ASP A 550 16.81 -9.01 40.12
CA ASP A 550 15.55 -8.31 39.91
C ASP A 550 15.45 -7.09 40.82
N PHE A 551 15.65 -5.92 40.24
CA PHE A 551 15.54 -4.65 40.94
C PHE A 551 14.10 -4.21 41.21
N SER A 552 13.10 -4.81 40.56
CA SER A 552 11.69 -4.46 40.80
C SER A 552 11.16 -4.98 42.14
N MET A 553 11.96 -5.83 42.80
CA MET A 553 11.69 -6.40 44.12
C MET A 553 12.40 -5.63 45.25
N GLU A 554 13.19 -4.59 44.91
CA GLU A 554 13.76 -3.61 45.85
C GLU A 554 12.71 -2.59 46.27
#